data_AF-A0A3Q9FYU6-F1
#
_entry.id   AF-A0A3Q9FYU6-F1
#
_cell.length_a   1.000
_cell.length_b   1.000
_cell.length_c   1.000
_cell.angle_alpha   90.00
_cell.angle_beta   90.00
_cell.angle_gamma   90.00
#
_symmetry.space_group_name_H-M   'P 1'
#
loop_
_entity.id
_entity.type
_entity.pdbx_description
1 polymer ?
#
loop_
_entity_poly.entity_id
_entity_poly.type
_entity_poly.pdbx_seq_one_letter_code
_entity_poly.pdbx_strand_id
1 'polypeptide(L)'
;MPEEIPAGRGRHRHPGHRRPRRPGRPRRPGCRALLATVGAALLAGTGTLALATERPDPTPDPVIVAVDDPDGGPPETAPEDLPAEVPPEALADADADDTTAVDGDGIADQGGGGGGSGESARIRGLEPAIAFALGHLGDPYAYGGAGPHRWDCSGLVQEAYRRAGVRLPRLAADQYRATRRVPRSALSRGDLVFWSSDGRASGVHHVAIYLGGGRYVEAARPGTRVRISSLAYFDARMYGRIESPDRDGPHWDEESGSPVTCTGDEERCDRR
;
A
#
# COMPACT_ATOMS: atom_id res chain seq x y z
N MET A 1 -69.24 3.42 -28.00
CA MET A 1 -69.90 2.27 -27.32
C MET A 1 -68.80 1.24 -27.13
N PRO A 2 -68.44 0.90 -25.88
CA PRO A 2 -67.16 0.28 -25.52
C PRO A 2 -67.16 -1.24 -25.73
N GLU A 3 -65.99 -1.79 -26.09
CA GLU A 3 -65.70 -3.22 -26.07
C GLU A 3 -65.21 -3.64 -24.67
N GLU A 4 -65.80 -4.72 -24.15
CA GLU A 4 -65.43 -5.40 -22.91
C GLU A 4 -64.24 -6.34 -23.13
N ILE A 5 -63.26 -6.31 -22.22
CA ILE A 5 -62.22 -7.34 -22.10
C ILE A 5 -62.19 -7.83 -20.63
N PRO A 6 -62.34 -9.14 -20.36
CA PRO A 6 -62.37 -9.65 -19.00
C PRO A 6 -60.97 -9.91 -18.41
N ALA A 7 -60.86 -9.64 -17.10
CA ALA A 7 -59.67 -9.85 -16.29
C ALA A 7 -59.44 -11.35 -15.96
N GLY A 8 -58.34 -11.92 -16.45
CA GLY A 8 -57.84 -13.25 -16.07
C GLY A 8 -56.74 -13.16 -15.00
N ARG A 9 -57.04 -13.63 -13.78
CA ARG A 9 -56.09 -13.72 -12.65
C ARG A 9 -55.12 -14.89 -12.84
N GLY A 10 -53.85 -14.59 -13.12
CA GLY A 10 -52.74 -15.55 -13.02
C GLY A 10 -52.02 -15.42 -11.68
N ARG A 11 -52.25 -16.34 -10.74
CA ARG A 11 -51.44 -16.46 -9.50
C ARG A 11 -50.19 -17.29 -9.81
N HIS A 12 -49.06 -16.62 -10.04
CA HIS A 12 -47.77 -17.29 -10.12
C HIS A 12 -47.33 -17.73 -8.71
N ARG A 13 -47.18 -19.05 -8.51
CA ARG A 13 -46.58 -19.64 -7.31
C ARG A 13 -45.05 -19.50 -7.42
N HIS A 14 -44.45 -18.83 -6.45
CA HIS A 14 -43.00 -18.80 -6.25
C HIS A 14 -42.48 -20.18 -5.81
N PRO A 15 -41.44 -20.74 -6.46
CA PRO A 15 -40.71 -21.88 -5.92
C PRO A 15 -39.81 -21.45 -4.76
N GLY A 16 -39.96 -22.14 -3.62
CA GLY A 16 -39.22 -21.84 -2.39
C GLY A 16 -37.73 -22.15 -2.49
N HIS A 17 -36.90 -21.15 -2.18
CA HIS A 17 -35.47 -21.32 -1.96
C HIS A 17 -35.22 -22.11 -0.68
N ARG A 18 -34.70 -23.34 -0.81
CA ARG A 18 -34.17 -24.12 0.31
C ARG A 18 -32.88 -23.46 0.80
N ARG A 19 -32.87 -23.03 2.07
CA ARG A 19 -31.66 -22.52 2.73
C ARG A 19 -30.64 -23.67 2.90
N PRO A 20 -29.36 -23.48 2.53
CA PRO A 20 -28.32 -24.44 2.86
C PRO A 20 -28.09 -24.50 4.37
N ARG A 21 -27.93 -25.73 4.88
CA ARG A 21 -27.61 -26.00 6.29
C ARG A 21 -26.18 -25.52 6.57
N ARG A 22 -26.02 -24.69 7.61
CA ARG A 22 -24.70 -24.27 8.13
C ARG A 22 -23.93 -25.50 8.63
N PRO A 23 -22.67 -25.72 8.22
CA PRO A 23 -21.80 -26.70 8.87
C PRO A 23 -21.43 -26.20 10.29
N GLY A 24 -21.45 -27.14 11.24
CA GLY A 24 -21.24 -26.88 12.66
C GLY A 24 -19.82 -26.40 12.98
N ARG A 25 -19.71 -25.46 13.92
CA ARG A 25 -18.43 -25.01 14.48
C ARG A 25 -17.72 -26.17 15.20
N PRO A 26 -16.44 -26.45 14.93
CA PRO A 26 -15.65 -27.35 15.76
C PRO A 26 -15.44 -26.74 17.15
N ARG A 27 -15.59 -27.58 18.18
CA ARG A 27 -15.36 -27.24 19.59
C ARG A 27 -13.87 -27.04 19.83
N ARG A 28 -13.50 -25.88 20.40
CA ARG A 28 -12.14 -25.59 20.87
C ARG A 28 -11.78 -26.53 22.05
N PRO A 29 -10.66 -27.28 22.01
CA PRO A 29 -10.13 -27.94 23.20
C PRO A 29 -9.53 -26.89 24.14
N GLY A 30 -9.79 -27.07 25.43
CA GLY A 30 -9.57 -26.08 26.48
C GLY A 30 -8.10 -25.74 26.74
N CYS A 31 -7.87 -24.48 27.08
CA CYS A 31 -6.65 -24.00 27.73
C CYS A 31 -6.51 -24.72 29.09
N ARG A 32 -5.65 -25.74 29.14
CA ARG A 32 -5.07 -26.21 30.40
C ARG A 32 -3.88 -25.31 30.73
N ALA A 33 -4.08 -24.48 31.73
CA ALA A 33 -3.00 -23.79 32.44
C ALA A 33 -2.03 -24.83 33.02
N LEU A 34 -0.76 -24.79 32.61
CA LEU A 34 0.32 -25.45 33.33
C LEU A 34 0.95 -24.43 34.29
N LEU A 35 0.60 -24.57 35.56
CA LEU A 35 1.38 -24.08 36.70
C LEU A 35 2.39 -25.17 37.04
N ALA A 36 3.69 -24.90 36.98
CA ALA A 36 4.67 -25.66 37.74
C ALA A 36 5.99 -24.89 37.95
N THR A 37 6.14 -24.45 39.19
CA THR A 37 7.33 -24.55 40.06
C THR A 37 8.59 -23.77 39.71
N VAL A 38 8.71 -22.61 40.37
CA VAL A 38 9.98 -21.93 40.69
C VAL A 38 10.69 -22.73 41.78
N GLY A 39 11.82 -23.35 41.43
CA GLY A 39 12.75 -23.96 42.38
C GLY A 39 13.70 -22.91 42.93
N ALA A 40 13.60 -22.65 44.24
CA ALA A 40 14.54 -21.86 45.00
C ALA A 40 15.84 -22.65 45.24
N ALA A 41 16.98 -22.01 45.00
CA ALA A 41 18.28 -22.45 45.50
C ALA A 41 19.03 -21.24 46.08
N LEU A 42 19.00 -21.12 47.42
CA LEU A 42 19.94 -20.31 48.18
C LEU A 42 21.22 -21.15 48.38
N LEU A 43 22.37 -20.60 47.99
CA LEU A 43 23.64 -20.93 48.61
C LEU A 43 24.39 -19.64 48.94
N ALA A 44 24.78 -19.56 50.21
CA ALA A 44 25.55 -18.48 50.80
C ALA A 44 26.95 -18.37 50.19
N GLY A 45 27.42 -17.13 50.02
CA GLY A 45 28.79 -16.83 49.62
C GLY A 45 29.17 -15.43 50.05
N THR A 46 29.81 -15.33 51.20
CA THR A 46 30.55 -14.16 51.67
C THR A 46 31.76 -13.90 50.75
N GLY A 47 31.98 -12.67 50.33
CA GLY A 47 33.21 -12.31 49.62
C GLY A 47 33.18 -10.91 49.00
N THR A 48 33.43 -9.89 49.81
CA THR A 48 33.78 -8.55 49.32
C THR A 48 35.28 -8.53 49.01
N LEU A 49 35.68 -8.37 47.76
CA LEU A 49 36.82 -7.54 47.37
C LEU A 49 36.74 -7.22 45.88
N ALA A 50 36.59 -5.94 45.58
CA ALA A 50 36.68 -5.37 44.25
C ALA A 50 38.15 -5.18 43.86
N LEU A 51 38.55 -5.61 42.66
CA LEU A 51 39.55 -4.93 41.84
C LEU A 51 39.19 -5.18 40.37
N ALA A 52 39.27 -4.09 39.60
CA ALA A 52 38.65 -3.87 38.30
C ALA A 52 39.20 -4.77 37.19
N THR A 53 38.29 -5.27 36.35
CA THR A 53 38.59 -5.71 34.98
C THR A 53 37.87 -4.77 34.02
N GLU A 54 38.65 -4.03 33.24
CA GLU A 54 38.24 -3.21 32.11
C GLU A 54 37.18 -3.96 31.27
N ARG A 55 36.02 -3.34 31.05
CA ARG A 55 35.07 -3.81 30.04
C ARG A 55 35.60 -3.41 28.66
N PRO A 56 35.55 -4.27 27.63
CA PRO A 56 35.78 -3.81 26.27
C PRO A 56 34.70 -2.79 25.89
N ASP A 57 35.15 -1.64 25.38
CA ASP A 57 34.31 -0.53 24.91
C ASP A 57 33.21 -1.02 23.96
N PRO A 58 31.98 -0.50 24.06
CA PRO A 58 31.03 -0.63 22.97
C PRO A 58 31.59 0.15 21.78
N THR A 59 31.88 -0.54 20.69
CA THR A 59 32.11 0.11 19.39
C THR A 59 30.96 1.09 19.14
N PRO A 60 31.24 2.37 18.81
CA PRO A 60 30.16 3.27 18.45
C PRO A 60 29.44 2.71 17.22
N ASP A 61 28.11 2.70 17.26
CA ASP A 61 27.27 2.48 16.07
C ASP A 61 27.82 3.36 14.94
N PRO A 62 27.90 2.87 13.69
CA PRO A 62 28.30 3.73 12.59
C PRO A 62 27.30 4.88 12.52
N VAL A 63 27.78 6.07 12.89
CA VAL A 63 27.16 7.33 12.53
C VAL A 63 27.07 7.28 11.01
N ILE A 64 25.86 7.07 10.49
CA ILE A 64 25.61 7.34 9.07
C ILE A 64 25.79 8.85 8.94
N VAL A 65 27.00 9.21 8.54
CA VAL A 65 27.34 10.53 8.04
C VAL A 65 26.38 10.75 6.88
N ALA A 66 25.54 11.77 7.01
CA ALA A 66 24.83 12.31 5.88
C ALA A 66 25.86 12.49 4.77
N VAL A 67 25.75 11.70 3.71
CA VAL A 67 26.42 12.02 2.46
C VAL A 67 25.81 13.33 2.02
N ASP A 68 26.63 14.38 2.13
CA ASP A 68 26.46 15.66 1.47
C ASP A 68 26.21 15.36 -0.03
N ASP A 69 24.95 15.46 -0.46
CA ASP A 69 24.57 15.49 -1.87
C ASP A 69 24.84 16.93 -2.38
N PRO A 70 25.82 17.14 -3.29
CA PRO A 70 26.26 18.49 -3.68
C PRO A 70 25.32 19.21 -4.68
N ASP A 71 24.11 18.70 -4.94
CA ASP A 71 23.10 19.39 -5.75
C ASP A 71 21.88 19.76 -4.89
N GLY A 72 22.05 20.83 -4.10
CA GLY A 72 21.03 21.41 -3.23
C GLY A 72 19.78 21.85 -3.99
N GLY A 73 18.82 20.95 -4.15
CA GLY A 73 17.42 21.31 -4.30
C GLY A 73 16.89 21.88 -2.98
N PRO A 74 16.04 22.93 -3.00
CA PRO A 74 15.50 23.48 -1.76
C PRO A 74 14.75 22.40 -0.97
N PRO A 75 14.78 22.45 0.38
CA PRO A 75 13.98 21.54 1.20
C PRO A 75 12.52 21.65 0.78
N GLU A 76 11.86 20.50 0.64
CA GLU A 76 10.44 20.38 0.30
C GLU A 76 9.60 21.07 1.37
N THR A 77 9.44 22.39 1.31
CA THR A 77 8.57 23.14 2.21
C THR A 77 7.15 22.66 1.97
N ALA A 78 6.58 21.93 2.93
CA ALA A 78 5.19 21.49 2.86
C ALA A 78 4.29 22.73 2.76
N PRO A 79 3.33 22.79 1.81
CA PRO A 79 2.42 23.91 1.72
C PRO A 79 1.48 23.95 2.94
N GLU A 80 1.37 25.12 3.55
CA GLU A 80 0.51 25.36 4.73
C GLU A 80 -0.99 25.45 4.41
N ASP A 81 -1.44 25.10 3.19
CA ASP A 81 -2.78 25.46 2.69
C ASP A 81 -3.65 24.32 2.07
N LEU A 82 -3.42 23.03 2.41
CA LEU A 82 -4.34 21.94 2.01
C LEU A 82 -5.39 21.64 3.10
N PRO A 83 -6.68 22.05 3.03
CA PRO A 83 -7.64 21.92 4.12
C PRO A 83 -7.63 20.57 4.87
N ALA A 84 -7.74 20.68 6.19
CA ALA A 84 -7.41 19.62 7.13
C ALA A 84 -8.37 18.42 7.10
N GLU A 85 -9.56 18.54 6.52
CA GLU A 85 -10.57 17.47 6.52
C GLU A 85 -11.35 17.39 5.21
N VAL A 86 -11.50 16.15 4.71
CA VAL A 86 -12.47 15.80 3.66
C VAL A 86 -13.77 15.42 4.38
N PRO A 87 -14.95 15.92 3.97
CA PRO A 87 -16.22 15.55 4.59
C PRO A 87 -16.48 14.03 4.46
N PRO A 88 -17.13 13.40 5.47
CA PRO A 88 -17.29 11.95 5.58
C PRO A 88 -18.08 11.29 4.43
N GLU A 89 -18.75 12.07 3.58
CA GLU A 89 -19.56 11.58 2.47
C GLU A 89 -18.72 11.08 1.27
N ALA A 90 -17.41 11.39 1.24
CA ALA A 90 -16.51 10.98 0.16
C ALA A 90 -16.14 9.47 0.15
N LEU A 91 -16.63 8.69 1.12
CA LEU A 91 -16.40 7.24 1.21
C LEU A 91 -17.60 6.39 0.78
N ALA A 92 -18.73 7.00 0.39
CA ALA A 92 -19.99 6.28 0.17
C ALA A 92 -20.21 5.75 -1.26
N ASP A 93 -19.48 6.20 -2.29
CA ASP A 93 -19.71 5.75 -3.68
C ASP A 93 -18.68 4.71 -4.13
N ALA A 94 -18.55 3.62 -3.39
CA ALA A 94 -17.72 2.47 -3.76
C ALA A 94 -18.57 1.20 -3.91
N ASP A 95 -19.61 1.27 -4.73
CA ASP A 95 -20.28 0.09 -5.28
C ASP A 95 -20.08 0.06 -6.80
N ALA A 96 -19.36 -1.00 -7.23
CA ALA A 96 -19.29 -1.59 -8.57
C ALA A 96 -19.05 -0.68 -9.79
N ASP A 97 -17.83 -0.71 -10.37
CA ASP A 97 -17.59 -1.38 -11.67
C ASP A 97 -16.09 -1.32 -12.02
N ASP A 98 -15.30 -2.30 -11.57
CA ASP A 98 -14.17 -2.88 -12.32
C ASP A 98 -13.63 -4.08 -11.53
N THR A 99 -14.49 -5.06 -11.30
CA THR A 99 -14.03 -6.42 -11.03
C THR A 99 -14.51 -7.24 -12.20
N THR A 100 -13.69 -7.36 -13.24
CA THR A 100 -13.82 -8.45 -14.19
C THR A 100 -13.59 -9.76 -13.42
N ALA A 101 -14.69 -10.34 -12.94
CA ALA A 101 -14.74 -11.72 -12.52
C ALA A 101 -14.43 -12.57 -13.75
N VAL A 102 -13.29 -13.25 -13.73
CA VAL A 102 -12.93 -14.23 -14.75
C VAL A 102 -13.25 -15.61 -14.17
N ASP A 103 -14.50 -16.03 -14.32
CA ASP A 103 -14.87 -17.45 -14.26
C ASP A 103 -14.54 -18.07 -15.63
N GLY A 104 -13.96 -19.28 -15.60
CA GLY A 104 -13.27 -19.91 -16.73
C GLY A 104 -14.15 -20.49 -17.86
N ASP A 105 -13.40 -21.03 -18.83
CA ASP A 105 -13.75 -21.80 -20.04
C ASP A 105 -14.16 -21.03 -21.32
N GLY A 106 -13.31 -21.13 -22.35
CA GLY A 106 -13.72 -20.96 -23.76
C GLY A 106 -12.81 -20.08 -24.63
N ILE A 107 -12.16 -20.71 -25.61
CA ILE A 107 -11.21 -20.17 -26.59
C ILE A 107 -11.86 -19.19 -27.59
N ALA A 108 -11.20 -18.07 -27.89
CA ALA A 108 -11.14 -17.49 -29.26
C ALA A 108 -10.03 -16.44 -29.36
N ASP A 109 -8.96 -16.82 -30.06
CA ASP A 109 -8.08 -15.93 -30.82
C ASP A 109 -8.91 -14.97 -31.67
N GLN A 110 -8.81 -13.66 -31.41
CA GLN A 110 -8.92 -12.58 -32.40
C GLN A 110 -8.12 -11.37 -31.91
N GLY A 111 -7.18 -10.92 -32.74
CA GLY A 111 -6.21 -9.88 -32.45
C GLY A 111 -6.82 -8.51 -32.17
N GLY A 112 -6.21 -7.81 -31.19
CA GLY A 112 -6.46 -6.39 -30.92
C GLY A 112 -6.16 -6.00 -29.47
N GLY A 113 -4.95 -5.46 -29.22
CA GLY A 113 -4.64 -4.69 -28.01
C GLY A 113 -3.85 -5.43 -26.92
N GLY A 114 -2.56 -5.67 -27.15
CA GLY A 114 -1.62 -6.23 -26.17
C GLY A 114 -1.31 -5.37 -24.93
N GLY A 115 -2.17 -4.41 -24.57
CA GLY A 115 -1.97 -3.51 -23.43
C GLY A 115 -2.65 -3.96 -22.12
N GLY A 116 -3.73 -4.73 -22.18
CA GLY A 116 -4.54 -5.05 -21.00
C GLY A 116 -3.91 -6.06 -20.04
N SER A 117 -3.18 -7.05 -20.58
CA SER A 117 -2.50 -8.08 -19.78
C SER A 117 -1.30 -7.51 -19.01
N GLY A 118 -0.50 -6.66 -19.66
CA GLY A 118 0.63 -5.97 -19.04
C GLY A 118 0.20 -4.96 -17.97
N GLU A 119 -0.85 -4.18 -18.25
CA GLU A 119 -1.41 -3.24 -17.29
C GLU A 119 -1.95 -3.94 -16.03
N SER A 120 -2.70 -5.04 -16.22
CA SER A 120 -3.23 -5.81 -15.10
C SER A 120 -2.12 -6.47 -14.27
N ALA A 121 -1.05 -6.94 -14.90
CA ALA A 121 0.11 -7.49 -14.20
C ALA A 121 0.86 -6.41 -13.40
N ARG A 122 1.05 -5.23 -14.00
CA ARG A 122 1.65 -4.05 -13.36
C ARG A 122 0.87 -3.67 -12.10
N ILE A 123 -0.44 -3.46 -12.22
CA ILE A 123 -1.31 -3.08 -11.09
C ILE A 123 -1.22 -4.11 -9.96
N ARG A 124 -1.31 -5.41 -10.28
CA ARG A 124 -1.16 -6.49 -9.28
C ARG A 124 0.20 -6.43 -8.56
N GLY A 125 1.27 -6.12 -9.28
CA GLY A 125 2.61 -5.95 -8.68
C GLY A 125 2.71 -4.76 -7.72
N LEU A 126 1.84 -3.76 -7.84
CA LEU A 126 1.84 -2.55 -6.99
C LEU A 126 0.85 -2.63 -5.81
N GLU A 127 -0.01 -3.65 -5.75
CA GLU A 127 -0.95 -3.81 -4.62
C GLU A 127 -0.27 -3.87 -3.24
N PRO A 128 0.93 -4.47 -3.04
CA PRO A 128 1.62 -4.41 -1.75
C PRO A 128 1.90 -2.98 -1.28
N ALA A 129 2.19 -2.05 -2.20
CA ALA A 129 2.39 -0.65 -1.86
C ALA A 129 1.10 0.02 -1.39
N ILE A 130 0.00 -0.25 -2.09
CA ILE A 130 -1.29 0.32 -1.75
C ILE A 130 -1.79 -0.26 -0.41
N ALA A 131 -1.67 -1.57 -0.22
CA ALA A 131 -2.02 -2.24 1.02
C ALA A 131 -1.23 -1.67 2.21
N PHE A 132 0.07 -1.42 2.03
CA PHE A 132 0.90 -0.77 3.03
C PHE A 132 0.38 0.62 3.40
N ALA A 133 0.19 1.50 2.40
CA ALA A 133 -0.26 2.86 2.65
C ALA A 133 -1.65 2.92 3.31
N LEU A 134 -2.57 2.05 2.91
CA LEU A 134 -3.90 1.93 3.51
C LEU A 134 -3.84 1.40 4.95
N GLY A 135 -2.87 0.53 5.28
CA GLY A 135 -2.64 0.05 6.64
C GLY A 135 -2.23 1.15 7.64
N HIS A 136 -1.74 2.28 7.13
CA HIS A 136 -1.32 3.44 7.92
C HIS A 136 -2.36 4.56 7.99
N LEU A 137 -3.59 4.34 7.50
CA LEU A 137 -4.67 5.31 7.65
C LEU A 137 -4.86 5.70 9.13
N GLY A 138 -4.90 7.01 9.38
CA GLY A 138 -5.00 7.57 10.73
C GLY A 138 -3.66 7.85 11.41
N ASP A 139 -2.53 7.40 10.87
CA ASP A 139 -1.22 7.76 11.42
C ASP A 139 -0.98 9.27 11.30
N PRO A 140 -0.37 9.91 12.31
CA PRO A 140 -0.10 11.35 12.27
C PRO A 140 0.98 11.70 11.25
N TYR A 141 0.83 12.88 10.63
CA TYR A 141 1.89 13.46 9.83
C TYR A 141 3.10 13.86 10.68
N ALA A 142 4.31 13.67 10.16
CA ALA A 142 5.53 14.28 10.66
C ALA A 142 6.43 14.68 9.49
N TYR A 143 6.89 15.94 9.47
CA TYR A 143 7.82 16.41 8.45
C TYR A 143 9.12 15.61 8.51
N GLY A 144 9.60 15.11 7.36
CA GLY A 144 10.73 14.20 7.29
C GLY A 144 10.39 12.76 7.70
N GLY A 145 9.15 12.46 8.08
CA GLY A 145 8.73 11.17 8.63
C GLY A 145 8.75 10.03 7.61
N ALA A 146 9.43 8.95 7.96
CA ALA A 146 9.53 7.73 7.14
C ALA A 146 9.10 6.47 7.92
N GLY A 147 8.17 6.63 8.87
CA GLY A 147 7.57 5.52 9.61
C GLY A 147 8.26 5.15 10.92
N PRO A 148 7.83 4.03 11.54
CA PRO A 148 6.67 3.23 11.13
C PRO A 148 5.31 3.79 11.58
N HIS A 149 5.30 4.89 12.35
CA HIS A 149 4.05 5.43 12.95
C HIS A 149 3.81 6.91 12.65
N ARG A 150 4.71 7.53 11.89
CA ARG A 150 4.60 8.94 11.48
C ARG A 150 5.18 9.10 10.09
N TRP A 151 4.49 9.86 9.26
CA TRP A 151 4.78 9.91 7.83
C TRP A 151 4.76 11.34 7.32
N ASP A 152 5.65 11.68 6.40
CA ASP A 152 5.34 12.71 5.41
C ASP A 152 4.91 12.07 4.07
N CYS A 153 4.54 12.92 3.12
CA CYS A 153 3.99 12.51 1.84
C CYS A 153 4.93 11.56 1.09
N SER A 154 6.17 12.00 0.86
CA SER A 154 7.16 11.27 0.10
C SER A 154 7.73 10.08 0.87
N GLY A 155 7.81 10.13 2.20
CA GLY A 155 8.21 9.02 3.07
C GLY A 155 7.18 7.89 3.11
N LEU A 156 5.88 8.19 3.16
CA LEU A 156 4.82 7.19 3.04
C LEU A 156 4.90 6.47 1.69
N VAL A 157 5.04 7.23 0.61
CA VAL A 157 5.14 6.68 -0.76
C VAL A 157 6.40 5.84 -0.92
N GLN A 158 7.55 6.33 -0.46
CA GLN A 158 8.81 5.60 -0.55
C GLN A 158 8.71 4.24 0.14
N GLU A 159 8.19 4.20 1.37
CA GLU A 159 8.06 2.96 2.13
C GLU A 159 7.01 2.02 1.52
N ALA A 160 5.88 2.56 1.06
CA ALA A 160 4.85 1.80 0.37
C ALA A 160 5.43 1.06 -0.84
N TYR A 161 6.09 1.78 -1.75
CA TYR A 161 6.63 1.17 -2.97
C TYR A 161 7.78 0.21 -2.70
N ARG A 162 8.51 0.38 -1.59
CA ARG A 162 9.47 -0.63 -1.12
C ARG A 162 8.81 -2.00 -0.90
N ARG A 163 7.56 -2.05 -0.44
CA ARG A 163 6.80 -3.31 -0.27
C ARG A 163 6.39 -3.95 -1.58
N ALA A 164 6.32 -3.17 -2.65
CA ALA A 164 6.12 -3.65 -4.01
C ALA A 164 7.45 -3.91 -4.75
N GLY A 165 8.60 -3.88 -4.05
CA GLY A 165 9.92 -4.11 -4.65
C GLY A 165 10.44 -2.93 -5.49
N VAL A 166 9.80 -1.77 -5.43
CA VAL A 166 10.18 -0.55 -6.16
C VAL A 166 10.93 0.40 -5.23
N ARG A 167 12.13 0.82 -5.63
CA ARG A 167 12.92 1.81 -4.88
C ARG A 167 12.64 3.21 -5.42
N LEU A 168 12.12 4.07 -4.56
CA LEU A 168 11.87 5.47 -4.88
C LEU A 168 12.82 6.40 -4.13
N PRO A 169 13.24 7.53 -4.74
CA PRO A 169 13.96 8.59 -4.05
C PRO A 169 13.16 9.15 -2.87
N ARG A 170 13.85 9.84 -1.95
CA ARG A 170 13.23 10.39 -0.73
C ARG A 170 12.33 11.60 -0.98
N LEU A 171 12.67 12.44 -1.97
CA LEU A 171 11.99 13.71 -2.23
C LEU A 171 10.87 13.53 -3.26
N ALA A 172 9.74 14.21 -3.08
CA ALA A 172 8.59 14.10 -4.00
C ALA A 172 8.96 14.51 -5.44
N ALA A 173 9.80 15.54 -5.60
CA ALA A 173 10.30 15.99 -6.90
C ALA A 173 11.09 14.90 -7.64
N ASP A 174 11.91 14.14 -6.91
CA ASP A 174 12.73 13.07 -7.49
C ASP A 174 11.90 11.81 -7.76
N GLN A 175 10.91 11.52 -6.91
CA GLN A 175 9.91 10.51 -7.19
C GLN A 175 9.17 10.80 -8.51
N TYR A 176 8.76 12.05 -8.73
CA TYR A 176 8.17 12.43 -10.01
C TYR A 176 9.14 12.21 -11.17
N ARG A 177 10.41 12.57 -11.03
CA ARG A 177 11.44 12.37 -12.07
C ARG A 177 11.64 10.89 -12.42
N ALA A 178 11.54 10.00 -11.41
CA ALA A 178 11.68 8.56 -11.53
C ALA A 178 10.48 7.85 -12.18
N THR A 179 9.36 8.54 -12.40
CA THR A 179 8.15 7.96 -12.99
C THR A 179 8.06 8.19 -14.50
N ARG A 180 7.28 7.35 -15.21
CA ARG A 180 6.83 7.69 -16.57
C ARG A 180 5.63 8.63 -16.49
N ARG A 181 5.66 9.72 -17.26
CA ARG A 181 4.61 10.75 -17.21
C ARG A 181 3.37 10.23 -17.91
N VAL A 182 2.21 10.44 -17.30
CA VAL A 182 0.92 10.00 -17.86
C VAL A 182 -0.10 11.14 -17.83
N PRO A 183 -1.00 11.25 -18.82
CA PRO A 183 -2.12 12.17 -18.74
C PRO A 183 -3.15 11.68 -17.71
N ARG A 184 -4.00 12.59 -17.21
CA ARG A 184 -5.08 12.24 -16.25
C ARG A 184 -5.96 11.10 -16.74
N SER A 185 -6.26 11.09 -18.05
CA SER A 185 -7.11 10.07 -18.68
C SER A 185 -6.49 8.67 -18.69
N ALA A 186 -5.20 8.55 -18.41
CA ALA A 186 -4.47 7.29 -18.30
C ALA A 186 -4.06 6.99 -16.85
N LEU A 187 -4.62 7.68 -15.85
CA LEU A 187 -4.38 7.35 -14.46
C LEU A 187 -4.93 5.97 -14.14
N SER A 188 -4.06 5.12 -13.63
CA SER A 188 -4.41 3.79 -13.17
C SER A 188 -4.00 3.61 -11.73
N ARG A 189 -4.70 2.74 -11.01
CA ARG A 189 -4.40 2.40 -9.62
C ARG A 189 -2.91 2.04 -9.46
N GLY A 190 -2.27 2.59 -8.42
CA GLY A 190 -0.83 2.47 -8.21
C GLY A 190 0.02 3.47 -9.02
N ASP A 191 -0.57 4.40 -9.75
CA ASP A 191 0.15 5.58 -10.24
C ASP A 191 0.29 6.61 -9.11
N LEU A 192 1.29 7.48 -9.22
CA LEU A 192 1.53 8.59 -8.29
C LEU A 192 0.92 9.88 -8.82
N VAL A 193 0.30 10.64 -7.92
CA VAL A 193 -0.25 11.98 -8.20
C VAL A 193 0.58 13.02 -7.47
N PHE A 194 0.87 14.15 -8.13
CA PHE A 194 1.78 15.17 -7.64
C PHE A 194 1.17 16.57 -7.72
N TRP A 195 1.49 17.40 -6.72
CA TRP A 195 1.18 18.83 -6.72
C TRP A 195 2.47 19.62 -6.86
N SER A 196 2.40 20.67 -7.69
CA SER A 196 3.53 21.53 -7.99
C SER A 196 3.08 22.99 -7.98
N SER A 197 3.94 23.87 -7.48
CA SER A 197 3.68 25.32 -7.43
C SER A 197 3.74 25.98 -8.82
N ASP A 198 4.48 25.38 -9.76
CA ASP A 198 4.73 25.95 -11.10
C ASP A 198 4.44 24.96 -12.24
N GLY A 199 3.93 23.77 -11.93
CA GLY A 199 3.68 22.70 -12.90
C GLY A 199 4.95 22.01 -13.41
N ARG A 200 6.10 22.28 -12.79
CA ARG A 200 7.40 21.66 -13.12
C ARG A 200 7.82 20.70 -12.02
N ALA A 201 8.74 19.79 -12.38
CA ALA A 201 9.30 18.82 -11.45
C ALA A 201 10.00 19.50 -10.25
N SER A 202 10.65 20.65 -10.46
CA SER A 202 11.31 21.42 -9.41
C SER A 202 10.36 22.07 -8.40
N GLY A 203 9.12 22.34 -8.79
CA GLY A 203 8.10 22.92 -7.92
C GLY A 203 7.23 21.87 -7.21
N VAL A 204 7.49 20.58 -7.42
CA VAL A 204 6.75 19.48 -6.76
C VAL A 204 7.01 19.53 -5.26
N HIS A 205 5.93 19.58 -4.50
CA HIS A 205 5.97 19.74 -3.04
C HIS A 205 5.01 18.78 -2.31
N HIS A 206 4.30 17.93 -3.04
CA HIS A 206 3.43 16.90 -2.47
C HIS A 206 3.25 15.74 -3.45
N VAL A 207 3.07 14.54 -2.89
CA VAL A 207 2.88 13.28 -3.62
C VAL A 207 1.88 12.39 -2.88
N ALA A 208 1.09 11.62 -3.63
CA ALA A 208 0.16 10.64 -3.11
C ALA A 208 0.01 9.43 -4.05
N ILE A 209 -0.54 8.32 -3.52
CA ILE A 209 -0.75 7.08 -4.29
C ILE A 209 -2.19 7.03 -4.79
N TYR A 210 -2.38 6.92 -6.11
CA TYR A 210 -3.70 6.84 -6.73
C TYR A 210 -4.36 5.48 -6.50
N LEU A 211 -5.60 5.50 -6.04
CA LEU A 211 -6.37 4.31 -5.70
C LEU A 211 -7.34 3.87 -6.80
N GLY A 212 -7.54 4.69 -7.83
CA GLY A 212 -8.62 4.54 -8.82
C GLY A 212 -9.84 5.40 -8.49
N GLY A 213 -10.70 5.63 -9.48
CA GLY A 213 -11.97 6.37 -9.31
C GLY A 213 -11.80 7.80 -8.78
N GLY A 214 -10.70 8.47 -9.12
CA GLY A 214 -10.42 9.83 -8.63
C GLY A 214 -9.93 9.90 -7.19
N ARG A 215 -9.73 8.78 -6.50
CA ARG A 215 -9.29 8.74 -5.09
C ARG A 215 -7.80 8.47 -4.96
N TYR A 216 -7.20 8.93 -3.88
CA TYR A 216 -5.79 8.71 -3.55
C TYR A 216 -5.55 8.68 -2.04
N VAL A 217 -4.48 8.02 -1.59
CA VAL A 217 -4.03 8.01 -0.18
C VAL A 217 -2.81 8.90 -0.01
N GLU A 218 -2.81 9.73 1.03
CA GLU A 218 -1.79 10.74 1.29
C GLU A 218 -1.45 10.89 2.77
N ALA A 219 -0.23 11.36 3.05
CA ALA A 219 0.12 12.06 4.28
C ALA A 219 0.27 13.55 3.94
N ALA A 220 -0.80 14.34 4.11
CA ALA A 220 -0.92 15.64 3.46
C ALA A 220 0.06 16.70 3.97
N ARG A 221 0.04 16.99 5.28
CA ARG A 221 0.79 18.10 5.90
C ARG A 221 0.76 18.04 7.44
N PRO A 222 1.56 18.86 8.14
CA PRO A 222 1.50 18.97 9.60
C PRO A 222 0.08 19.19 10.13
N GLY A 223 -0.24 18.57 11.27
CA GLY A 223 -1.56 18.66 11.89
C GLY A 223 -2.64 17.74 11.29
N THR A 224 -2.33 17.04 10.20
CA THR A 224 -3.23 16.05 9.59
C THR A 224 -2.78 14.61 9.85
N ARG A 225 -3.59 13.65 9.44
CA ARG A 225 -3.31 12.22 9.48
C ARG A 225 -3.31 11.64 8.08
N VAL A 226 -2.70 10.48 7.91
CA VAL A 226 -2.81 9.69 6.68
C VAL A 226 -4.28 9.43 6.39
N ARG A 227 -4.73 9.76 5.19
CA ARG A 227 -6.15 9.74 4.81
C ARG A 227 -6.34 9.43 3.33
N ILE A 228 -7.58 9.09 2.96
CA ILE A 228 -8.02 9.03 1.57
C ILE A 228 -8.64 10.37 1.21
N SER A 229 -8.24 10.92 0.08
CA SER A 229 -8.73 12.17 -0.50
C SER A 229 -9.18 11.95 -1.95
N SER A 230 -9.74 12.99 -2.58
CA SER A 230 -10.27 12.91 -3.93
C SER A 230 -9.80 14.09 -4.80
N LEU A 231 -9.45 13.76 -6.05
CA LEU A 231 -9.04 14.71 -7.09
C LEU A 231 -10.16 15.68 -7.49
N ALA A 232 -11.40 15.43 -7.05
CA ALA A 232 -12.51 16.36 -7.23
C ALA A 232 -12.41 17.59 -6.31
N TYR A 233 -11.74 17.45 -5.15
CA TYR A 233 -11.58 18.52 -4.17
C TYR A 233 -10.19 19.15 -4.23
N PHE A 234 -9.15 18.34 -4.46
CA PHE A 234 -7.76 18.79 -4.55
C PHE A 234 -7.17 18.37 -5.90
N ASP A 235 -7.11 19.33 -6.83
CA ASP A 235 -6.68 19.06 -8.20
C ASP A 235 -5.15 18.92 -8.31
N ALA A 236 -4.66 17.69 -8.36
CA ALA A 236 -3.30 17.39 -8.83
C ALA A 236 -3.25 17.53 -10.36
N ARG A 237 -2.18 18.11 -10.90
CA ARG A 237 -2.01 18.33 -12.36
C ARG A 237 -0.86 17.55 -12.97
N MET A 238 -0.13 16.79 -12.16
CA MET A 238 1.05 16.04 -12.56
C MET A 238 0.90 14.60 -12.08
N TYR A 239 1.18 13.65 -12.98
CA TYR A 239 0.95 12.23 -12.73
C TYR A 239 2.13 11.41 -13.23
N GLY A 240 2.49 10.41 -12.45
CA GLY A 240 3.64 9.55 -12.69
C GLY A 240 3.26 8.09 -12.53
N ARG A 241 3.41 7.32 -13.60
CA ARG A 241 3.29 5.88 -13.57
C ARG A 241 4.59 5.25 -13.12
N ILE A 242 4.47 4.37 -12.14
CA ILE A 242 5.54 3.44 -11.78
C ILE A 242 5.44 2.25 -12.72
N GLU A 243 6.54 1.98 -13.41
CA GLU A 243 6.73 0.69 -14.05
C GLU A 243 7.04 -0.30 -12.94
N SER A 244 6.17 -1.29 -12.77
CA SER A 244 6.48 -2.42 -11.89
C SER A 244 7.77 -3.07 -12.39
N PRO A 245 8.64 -3.59 -11.51
CA PRO A 245 9.68 -4.49 -11.99
C PRO A 245 8.96 -5.59 -12.77
N ASP A 246 9.46 -5.89 -13.97
CA ASP A 246 8.95 -7.00 -14.77
C ASP A 246 8.81 -8.26 -13.89
N ARG A 247 7.93 -9.20 -14.23
CA ARG A 247 7.78 -10.45 -13.47
C ARG A 247 9.07 -11.28 -13.34
N ASP A 248 10.09 -10.95 -14.13
CA ASP A 248 11.44 -11.53 -14.08
C ASP A 248 12.40 -10.70 -13.21
N GLY A 249 11.92 -9.62 -12.60
CA GLY A 249 12.62 -8.85 -11.60
C GLY A 249 12.78 -9.66 -10.31
N PRO A 250 13.83 -9.38 -9.52
CA PRO A 250 14.17 -10.23 -8.40
C PRO A 250 13.03 -10.32 -7.39
N HIS A 251 12.62 -11.55 -7.08
CA HIS A 251 11.74 -11.87 -5.98
C HIS A 251 12.42 -11.43 -4.68
N TRP A 252 11.74 -10.65 -3.85
CA TRP A 252 12.33 -10.16 -2.60
C TRP A 252 12.09 -11.18 -1.50
N ASP A 253 13.16 -11.79 -1.00
CA ASP A 253 13.07 -12.68 0.16
C ASP A 253 13.00 -11.85 1.45
N GLU A 254 11.85 -11.90 2.11
CA GLU A 254 11.59 -11.16 3.36
C GLU A 254 12.55 -11.53 4.49
N GLU A 255 13.13 -12.74 4.46
CA GLU A 255 14.05 -13.24 5.48
C GLU A 255 15.51 -12.77 5.28
N SER A 256 15.89 -12.41 4.05
CA SER A 256 17.28 -12.04 3.71
C SER A 256 17.46 -10.56 3.35
N GLY A 257 16.36 -9.81 3.16
CA GLY A 257 16.40 -8.40 2.78
C GLY A 257 17.10 -8.14 1.44
N SER A 258 17.23 -9.17 0.60
CA SER A 258 18.04 -9.17 -0.62
C SER A 258 17.24 -9.64 -1.84
N PRO A 259 17.60 -9.18 -3.05
CA PRO A 259 16.93 -9.61 -4.27
C PRO A 259 17.29 -11.06 -4.61
N VAL A 260 16.29 -11.91 -4.82
CA VAL A 260 16.45 -13.27 -5.34
C VAL A 260 16.09 -13.27 -6.82
N THR A 261 17.10 -13.52 -7.64
CA THR A 261 16.85 -13.84 -9.04
C THR A 261 16.48 -15.31 -9.16
N CYS A 262 15.28 -15.61 -9.66
CA CYS A 262 14.93 -16.95 -10.12
C CYS A 262 15.69 -17.24 -11.42
N THR A 263 17.00 -17.52 -11.30
CA THR A 263 17.80 -18.04 -12.42
C THR A 263 17.68 -19.57 -12.43
N GLY A 264 16.69 -20.10 -13.15
CA GLY A 264 16.64 -21.51 -13.55
C GLY A 264 15.28 -22.21 -13.43
N ASP A 265 14.83 -22.75 -14.58
CA ASP A 265 13.74 -23.70 -14.83
C ASP A 265 12.42 -23.53 -14.06
N GLU A 266 11.38 -23.15 -14.82
CA GLU A 266 10.01 -22.81 -14.41
C GLU A 266 9.29 -23.89 -13.58
N GLU A 267 9.77 -25.14 -13.59
CA GLU A 267 9.08 -26.29 -12.99
C GLU A 267 9.20 -26.40 -11.45
N ARG A 268 9.99 -25.54 -10.80
CA ARG A 268 10.14 -25.54 -9.32
C ARG A 268 9.38 -24.42 -8.60
N CYS A 269 8.86 -23.42 -9.29
CA CYS A 269 8.12 -22.32 -8.65
C CYS A 269 6.68 -22.68 -8.25
N ASP A 270 6.08 -23.72 -8.83
CA ASP A 270 4.66 -24.07 -8.59
C ASP A 270 4.44 -25.06 -7.42
N ARG A 271 5.43 -25.23 -6.54
CA ARG A 271 5.29 -26.03 -5.32
C ARG A 271 5.97 -25.36 -4.12
N ARG A 272 5.29 -24.40 -3.50
CA ARG A 272 5.35 -24.13 -2.04
C ARG A 272 4.24 -23.19 -1.60
#